data_AF-A0A4W5RFH6-F1
#
_entry.id   AF-A0A4W5RFH6-F1
#
_cell.length_a   1.000
_cell.length_b   1.000
_cell.length_c   1.000
_cell.angle_alpha   90.00
_cell.angle_beta   90.00
_cell.angle_gamma   90.00
#
_symmetry.space_group_name_H-M   'P 1'
#
loop_
_entity.id
_entity.type
_entity.pdbx_description
1 polymer ?
#
loop_
_entity_poly.entity_id
_entity_poly.type
_entity_poly.pdbx_seq_one_letter_code
_entity_poly.pdbx_strand_id
1 'polypeptide(L)'
;MVLQGSPVPDVMTTGPSALYRPTWDLALDPLMSCKLCLGEFPREQMTIISQCQCVFCSLCLKQYVELLIKEGLETTISCPDSACPKQGHLLENEIECMVAAGSMQRYRRLQFEREVLLDPCRTWCPSSSCQAVCQLKEGEVALPQLVQCSVCRLEFCSACRASWHKGQACQDNMPIITFLPRETSSFYKSDDDDAPIKCCPKCKVYIERDEGCAQMMCKNCKHAFCWYCLESLDDDFLLIHYDKGPCRNKLGHSRASVIWHRTQVVGIFAGFGLLLLVASPFLLLATPFVLCCKCKCSKGDDDPLPT
;
A
#
# COMPACT_ATOMS: atom_id res chain seq x y z
N MET A 1 9.03 -64.47 6.40
CA MET A 1 9.99 -65.51 5.95
C MET A 1 10.42 -65.11 4.54
N VAL A 2 11.49 -64.33 4.40
CA VAL A 2 12.90 -64.79 4.25
C VAL A 2 13.11 -65.55 2.93
N LEU A 3 13.63 -64.79 1.96
CA LEU A 3 14.82 -65.02 1.11
C LEU A 3 14.89 -66.14 0.04
N GLN A 4 15.35 -65.68 -1.15
CA GLN A 4 16.36 -66.27 -2.07
C GLN A 4 15.94 -67.48 -2.94
N GLY A 5 16.30 -67.61 -4.22
CA GLY A 5 17.13 -66.81 -5.13
C GLY A 5 17.49 -67.58 -6.43
N SER A 6 18.17 -66.89 -7.35
CA SER A 6 19.01 -67.37 -8.50
C SER A 6 18.33 -67.74 -9.83
N PRO A 7 19.01 -67.73 -11.01
CA PRO A 7 20.25 -67.05 -11.48
C PRO A 7 20.13 -66.37 -12.89
N VAL A 8 21.24 -65.74 -13.33
CA VAL A 8 21.50 -64.95 -14.56
C VAL A 8 21.80 -65.84 -15.79
N PRO A 9 21.75 -65.32 -17.04
CA PRO A 9 23.00 -65.33 -17.85
C PRO A 9 23.29 -64.07 -18.69
N ASP A 10 24.57 -64.02 -19.07
CA ASP A 10 25.44 -63.01 -19.66
C ASP A 10 25.04 -62.30 -20.97
N VAL A 11 25.46 -61.03 -21.10
CA VAL A 11 26.07 -60.50 -22.34
C VAL A 11 27.24 -59.55 -21.99
N MET A 12 28.33 -59.78 -22.73
CA MET A 12 29.69 -59.28 -22.61
C MET A 12 29.94 -57.84 -23.13
N THR A 13 30.76 -57.12 -22.35
CA THR A 13 31.95 -56.32 -22.73
C THR A 13 31.85 -55.11 -23.67
N THR A 14 32.15 -53.91 -23.14
CA THR A 14 33.33 -53.03 -23.43
C THR A 14 33.00 -51.57 -23.15
N GLY A 15 33.76 -50.91 -22.27
CA GLY A 15 33.70 -49.46 -22.07
C GLY A 15 34.89 -48.98 -21.23
N PRO A 16 35.80 -48.16 -21.78
CA PRO A 16 36.91 -47.63 -21.00
C PRO A 16 36.58 -46.25 -20.41
N SER A 17 37.28 -45.96 -19.31
CA SER A 17 37.63 -44.63 -18.81
C SER A 17 36.61 -43.92 -17.91
N ALA A 18 36.73 -44.23 -16.63
CA ALA A 18 36.37 -43.34 -15.54
C ALA A 18 37.17 -42.03 -15.64
N LEU A 19 36.48 -40.93 -15.98
CA LEU A 19 36.91 -39.59 -15.62
C LEU A 19 36.06 -39.13 -14.44
N TYR A 20 36.59 -39.36 -13.25
CA TYR A 20 36.15 -38.72 -12.01
C TYR A 20 36.36 -37.21 -12.16
N ARG A 21 35.28 -36.49 -12.48
CA ARG A 21 35.25 -35.02 -12.41
C ARG A 21 34.67 -34.65 -11.05
N PRO A 22 35.42 -33.99 -10.15
CA PRO A 22 34.82 -33.43 -8.96
C PRO A 22 34.02 -32.20 -9.38
N THR A 23 32.70 -32.29 -9.39
CA THR A 23 31.82 -31.14 -9.59
C THR A 23 31.80 -30.32 -8.30
N TRP A 24 32.75 -29.39 -8.17
CA TRP A 24 32.74 -28.34 -7.14
C TRP A 24 32.39 -26.95 -7.71
N ASP A 25 31.65 -26.89 -8.82
CA ASP A 25 31.01 -25.64 -9.25
C ASP A 25 29.59 -25.59 -8.69
N LEU A 26 29.49 -25.41 -7.36
CA LEU A 26 28.27 -24.90 -6.75
C LEU A 26 28.18 -23.42 -7.14
N ALA A 27 27.61 -23.14 -8.31
CA ALA A 27 27.16 -21.79 -8.64
C ALA A 27 26.11 -21.42 -7.57
N LEU A 28 26.50 -20.57 -6.62
CA LEU A 28 25.56 -20.00 -5.66
C LEU A 28 24.51 -19.24 -6.46
N ASP A 29 23.24 -19.65 -6.34
CA ASP A 29 22.14 -18.94 -6.98
C ASP A 29 22.17 -17.47 -6.56
N PRO A 30 22.02 -16.51 -7.51
CA PRO A 30 22.09 -15.09 -7.19
C PRO A 30 20.98 -14.71 -6.20
N LEU A 31 21.39 -14.28 -5.02
CA LEU A 31 20.50 -13.80 -3.96
C LEU A 31 19.97 -12.40 -4.30
N MET A 32 18.73 -12.14 -3.91
CA MET A 32 18.09 -10.83 -4.05
C MET A 32 17.80 -10.24 -2.67
N SER A 33 17.96 -8.92 -2.52
CA SER A 33 17.68 -8.21 -1.27
C SER A 33 16.22 -7.78 -1.16
N CYS A 34 15.59 -8.07 -0.02
CA CYS A 34 14.24 -7.62 0.30
C CYS A 34 14.27 -6.23 0.96
N LYS A 35 13.54 -5.26 0.41
CA LYS A 35 13.50 -3.89 0.96
C LYS A 35 12.74 -3.73 2.29
N LEU A 36 11.95 -4.72 2.69
CA LEU A 36 11.14 -4.66 3.93
C LEU A 36 11.90 -5.19 5.15
N CYS A 37 12.57 -6.33 5.02
CA CYS A 37 13.35 -6.93 6.11
C CYS A 37 14.87 -6.79 5.94
N LEU A 38 15.32 -6.24 4.81
CA LEU A 38 16.74 -6.05 4.46
C LEU A 38 17.54 -7.36 4.36
N GLY A 39 16.88 -8.51 4.36
CA GLY A 39 17.50 -9.82 4.18
C GLY A 39 17.74 -10.19 2.71
N GLU A 40 18.66 -11.11 2.47
CA GLU A 40 18.96 -11.68 1.16
C GLU A 40 18.33 -13.06 1.01
N PHE A 41 17.63 -13.29 -0.11
CA PHE A 41 16.88 -14.52 -0.34
C PHE A 41 17.06 -15.04 -1.76
N PRO A 42 17.01 -16.36 -1.97
CA PRO A 42 16.93 -16.96 -3.30
C PRO A 42 15.70 -16.47 -4.07
N ARG A 43 15.76 -16.55 -5.40
CA ARG A 43 14.69 -16.05 -6.29
C ARG A 43 13.34 -16.72 -6.03
N GLU A 44 13.34 -17.97 -5.61
CA GLU A 44 12.15 -18.78 -5.35
C GLU A 44 11.39 -18.29 -4.11
N GLN A 45 12.08 -17.59 -3.20
CA GLN A 45 11.50 -17.02 -2.00
C GLN A 45 11.08 -15.57 -2.18
N MET A 46 11.24 -15.02 -3.39
CA MET A 46 10.95 -13.63 -3.71
C MET A 46 9.68 -13.54 -4.56
N THR A 47 8.83 -12.57 -4.23
CA THR A 47 7.60 -12.25 -4.97
C THR A 47 7.77 -10.91 -5.68
N ILE A 48 7.34 -10.86 -6.93
CA ILE A 48 7.36 -9.66 -7.78
C ILE A 48 5.93 -9.15 -7.91
N ILE A 49 5.70 -7.87 -7.66
CA ILE A 49 4.38 -7.24 -7.87
C ILE A 49 4.24 -6.90 -9.35
N SER A 50 3.21 -7.43 -10.02
CA SER A 50 3.05 -7.33 -11.47
C SER A 50 2.96 -5.90 -11.99
N GLN A 51 2.26 -5.01 -11.26
CA GLN A 51 2.03 -3.63 -11.72
C GLN A 51 3.30 -2.75 -11.68
N CYS A 52 4.17 -2.94 -10.69
CA CYS A 52 5.34 -2.08 -10.48
C CYS A 52 6.69 -2.76 -10.64
N GLN A 53 6.73 -4.09 -10.70
CA GLN A 53 7.95 -4.92 -10.74
C GLN A 53 8.84 -4.79 -9.50
N CYS A 54 8.32 -4.22 -8.41
CA CYS A 54 9.01 -4.23 -7.11
C CYS A 54 9.07 -5.66 -6.56
N VAL A 55 10.18 -5.98 -5.89
CA VAL A 55 10.48 -7.34 -5.42
C VAL A 55 10.67 -7.33 -3.91
N PHE A 56 10.03 -8.30 -3.24
CA PHE A 56 10.11 -8.50 -1.79
C PHE A 56 10.16 -9.98 -1.48
N CYS A 57 10.70 -10.36 -0.32
CA CYS A 57 10.57 -11.75 0.10
C CYS A 57 9.10 -12.08 0.38
N SER A 58 8.71 -13.29 0.03
CA SER A 58 7.31 -13.75 0.03
C SER A 58 6.70 -13.68 1.43
N LEU A 59 7.52 -13.90 2.47
CA LEU A 59 7.10 -13.78 3.87
C LEU A 59 6.70 -12.36 4.24
N CYS A 60 7.52 -11.35 3.92
CA CYS A 60 7.22 -9.96 4.23
C CYS A 60 6.01 -9.46 3.45
N LEU A 61 5.91 -9.80 2.16
CA LEU A 61 4.77 -9.37 1.36
C LEU A 61 3.46 -10.02 1.86
N LYS A 62 3.48 -11.30 2.22
CA LYS A 62 2.33 -11.97 2.83
C LYS A 62 1.89 -11.30 4.13
N GLN A 63 2.82 -11.04 5.05
CA GLN A 63 2.51 -10.39 6.33
C GLN A 63 1.92 -8.99 6.12
N TYR A 64 2.47 -8.24 5.17
CA TYR A 64 1.96 -6.91 4.79
C TYR A 64 0.51 -6.99 4.29
N VAL A 65 0.23 -7.91 3.36
CA VAL A 65 -1.12 -8.13 2.81
C VAL A 65 -2.10 -8.56 3.91
N GLU A 66 -1.72 -9.52 4.74
CA GLU A 66 -2.56 -9.99 5.85
C GLU A 66 -2.87 -8.89 6.86
N LEU A 67 -1.88 -8.05 7.18
CA LEU A 67 -2.06 -6.90 8.07
C LEU A 67 -3.08 -5.91 7.51
N LEU A 68 -2.94 -5.52 6.23
CA LEU A 68 -3.85 -4.55 5.62
C LEU A 68 -5.27 -5.07 5.49
N ILE A 69 -5.45 -6.36 5.16
CA ILE A 69 -6.77 -7.00 5.16
C ILE A 69 -7.36 -7.03 6.57
N LYS A 70 -6.52 -7.27 7.59
CA LYS A 70 -6.95 -7.31 9.00
C LYS A 70 -7.36 -5.93 9.51
N GLU A 71 -6.66 -4.87 9.12
CA GLU A 71 -7.00 -3.49 9.46
C GLU A 71 -8.26 -3.02 8.73
N GLY A 72 -8.42 -3.38 7.46
CA GLY A 72 -9.61 -3.06 6.65
C GLY A 72 -9.79 -1.58 6.35
N LEU A 73 -8.77 -0.75 6.58
CA LEU A 73 -8.81 0.70 6.35
C LEU A 73 -8.59 1.08 4.88
N GLU A 74 -8.00 0.18 4.10
CA GLU A 74 -7.71 0.36 2.68
C GLU A 74 -8.14 -0.88 1.92
N THR A 75 -8.97 -0.70 0.88
CA THR A 75 -9.43 -1.82 0.06
C THR A 75 -8.50 -2.11 -1.12
N THR A 76 -7.63 -1.17 -1.49
CA THR A 76 -6.65 -1.32 -2.57
C THR A 76 -5.26 -1.52 -1.98
N ILE A 77 -4.70 -2.73 -2.02
CA ILE A 77 -3.39 -2.98 -1.40
C ILE A 77 -2.29 -2.40 -2.29
N SER A 78 -1.67 -1.33 -1.83
CA SER A 78 -0.61 -0.61 -2.56
C SER A 78 0.75 -1.29 -2.41
N CYS A 79 1.70 -1.00 -3.31
CA CYS A 79 3.08 -1.46 -3.20
C CYS A 79 3.70 -1.00 -1.87
N PRO A 80 4.41 -1.87 -1.13
CA PRO A 80 5.06 -1.49 0.12
C PRO A 80 6.20 -0.47 -0.03
N ASP A 81 6.76 -0.32 -1.23
CA ASP A 81 7.86 0.62 -1.49
C ASP A 81 7.30 2.04 -1.71
N SER A 82 7.55 2.93 -0.74
CA SER A 82 7.13 4.33 -0.80
C SER A 82 7.80 5.14 -1.92
N ALA A 83 8.96 4.67 -2.41
CA ALA A 83 9.67 5.25 -3.55
C ALA A 83 9.34 4.51 -4.87
N CYS A 84 8.29 3.67 -4.89
CA CYS A 84 7.86 2.95 -6.08
C CYS A 84 7.48 3.95 -7.20
N PRO A 85 8.21 3.97 -8.32
CA PRO A 85 8.00 4.98 -9.37
C PRO A 85 6.65 4.84 -10.07
N LYS A 86 6.10 3.62 -10.10
CA LYS A 86 4.83 3.29 -10.73
C LYS A 86 3.64 3.33 -9.78
N GLN A 87 3.87 3.54 -8.48
CA GLN A 87 2.83 3.50 -7.42
C GLN A 87 1.86 2.32 -7.60
N GLY A 88 2.39 1.13 -7.92
CA GLY A 88 1.55 -0.01 -8.29
C GLY A 88 0.74 -0.57 -7.11
N HIS A 89 -0.27 -1.35 -7.44
CA HIS A 89 -1.09 -2.09 -6.48
C HIS A 89 -0.98 -3.60 -6.71
N LEU A 90 -1.27 -4.38 -5.67
CA LEU A 90 -1.38 -5.83 -5.77
C LEU A 90 -2.73 -6.20 -6.40
N LEU A 91 -2.68 -7.12 -7.36
CA LEU A 91 -3.86 -7.65 -8.04
C LEU A 91 -4.57 -8.70 -7.17
N GLU A 92 -5.86 -8.91 -7.43
CA GLU A 92 -6.68 -9.85 -6.65
C GLU A 92 -6.11 -11.28 -6.67
N ASN A 93 -5.62 -11.75 -7.82
CA ASN A 93 -4.99 -13.06 -7.97
C ASN A 93 -3.65 -13.17 -7.22
N GLU A 94 -2.88 -12.08 -7.14
CA GLU A 94 -1.65 -12.03 -6.34
C GLU A 94 -1.99 -12.16 -4.85
N ILE A 95 -3.00 -11.42 -4.40
CA ILE A 95 -3.48 -11.46 -3.00
C ILE A 95 -3.99 -12.86 -2.66
N GLU A 96 -4.80 -13.48 -3.52
CA GLU A 96 -5.38 -14.81 -3.31
C GLU A 96 -4.31 -15.89 -3.12
N CYS A 97 -3.19 -15.82 -3.86
CA CYS A 97 -2.07 -16.74 -3.69
C CYS A 97 -1.30 -16.54 -2.36
N MET A 98 -1.37 -15.36 -1.75
CA MET A 98 -0.61 -15.01 -0.55
C MET A 98 -1.36 -15.27 0.76
N VAL A 99 -2.69 -15.26 0.74
CA VAL A 99 -3.51 -15.30 1.97
C VAL A 99 -4.40 -16.53 2.06
N ALA A 100 -4.80 -16.88 3.28
CA ALA A 100 -5.79 -17.94 3.50
C ALA A 100 -7.18 -17.53 2.99
N ALA A 101 -8.01 -18.52 2.63
CA ALA A 101 -9.36 -18.30 2.09
C ALA A 101 -10.24 -17.37 2.96
N GLY A 102 -10.13 -17.44 4.29
CA GLY A 102 -10.87 -16.55 5.20
C GLY A 102 -10.46 -15.08 5.09
N SER A 103 -9.15 -14.81 4.97
CA SER A 103 -8.63 -13.46 4.71
C SER A 103 -9.06 -12.96 3.33
N MET A 104 -9.03 -13.83 2.31
CA MET A 104 -9.48 -13.47 0.97
C MET A 104 -10.97 -13.12 0.92
N GLN A 105 -11.80 -13.90 1.62
CA GLN A 105 -13.23 -13.61 1.73
C GLN A 105 -13.48 -12.27 2.43
N ARG A 106 -12.71 -11.96 3.47
CA ARG A 106 -12.76 -10.65 4.14
C ARG A 106 -12.35 -9.53 3.19
N TYR A 107 -11.27 -9.70 2.43
CA TYR A 107 -10.82 -8.74 1.43
C TYR A 107 -11.91 -8.43 0.39
N ARG A 108 -12.52 -9.47 -0.19
CA ARG A 108 -13.64 -9.33 -1.14
C ARG A 108 -14.85 -8.62 -0.51
N ARG A 109 -15.16 -8.92 0.75
CA ARG A 109 -16.23 -8.22 1.49
C ARG A 109 -15.95 -6.74 1.65
N LEU A 110 -14.73 -6.37 2.06
CA LEU A 110 -14.32 -4.96 2.21
C LEU A 110 -14.40 -4.20 0.88
N GLN A 111 -13.99 -4.84 -0.23
CA GLN A 111 -14.13 -4.26 -1.57
C GLN A 111 -15.60 -4.02 -1.93
N PHE A 112 -16.46 -5.02 -1.74
CA PHE A 112 -17.90 -4.90 -1.99
C PHE A 112 -18.54 -3.81 -1.11
N GLU A 113 -18.18 -3.74 0.17
CA GLU A 113 -18.65 -2.70 1.08
C GLU A 113 -18.30 -1.30 0.60
N ARG A 114 -17.07 -1.12 0.10
CA ARG A 114 -16.65 0.14 -0.51
C ARG A 114 -17.39 0.44 -1.80
N GLU A 115 -17.58 -0.52 -2.68
CA GLU A 115 -18.36 -0.31 -3.92
C GLU A 115 -19.77 0.17 -3.62
N VAL A 116 -20.44 -0.42 -2.63
CA VAL A 116 -21.78 0.00 -2.19
C VAL A 116 -21.77 1.41 -1.58
N LEU A 117 -20.73 1.76 -0.82
CA LEU A 117 -20.60 3.10 -0.24
C LEU A 117 -20.33 4.18 -1.30
N LEU A 118 -19.66 3.83 -2.40
CA LEU A 118 -19.32 4.76 -3.48
C LEU A 118 -20.45 4.88 -4.52
N ASP A 119 -21.34 3.90 -4.63
CA ASP A 119 -22.49 3.91 -5.53
C ASP A 119 -23.66 4.71 -4.91
N PRO A 120 -24.00 5.90 -5.43
CA PRO A 120 -25.09 6.71 -4.90
C PRO A 120 -26.47 6.06 -5.07
N CYS A 121 -26.59 5.05 -5.92
CA CYS A 121 -27.82 4.32 -6.17
C CYS A 121 -27.96 3.06 -5.30
N ARG A 122 -27.05 2.84 -4.34
CA ARG A 122 -27.11 1.71 -3.40
C ARG A 122 -27.10 2.19 -1.95
N THR A 123 -27.76 1.42 -1.09
CA THR A 123 -27.74 1.66 0.36
C THR A 123 -27.85 0.36 1.13
N TRP A 124 -27.30 0.34 2.34
CA TRP A 124 -27.40 -0.82 3.24
C TRP A 124 -28.75 -0.82 3.96
N CYS A 125 -29.32 -2.02 4.12
CA CYS A 125 -30.44 -2.22 5.02
C CYS A 125 -30.01 -1.89 6.47
N PRO A 126 -30.76 -1.04 7.20
CA PRO A 126 -30.41 -0.66 8.57
C PRO A 126 -30.60 -1.78 9.59
N SER A 127 -31.26 -2.89 9.21
CA SER A 127 -31.39 -4.06 10.07
C SER A 127 -30.04 -4.75 10.25
N SER A 128 -29.56 -4.79 11.49
CA SER A 128 -28.27 -5.38 11.88
C SER A 128 -28.15 -6.87 11.54
N SER A 129 -29.28 -7.59 11.47
CA SER A 129 -29.32 -9.01 11.11
C SER A 129 -29.47 -9.27 9.61
N CYS A 130 -29.76 -8.24 8.80
CA CYS A 130 -30.07 -8.42 7.38
C CYS A 130 -28.84 -8.25 6.48
N GLN A 131 -28.07 -7.17 6.67
CA GLN A 131 -26.91 -6.83 5.83
C GLN A 131 -27.18 -6.90 4.30
N ALA A 132 -28.40 -6.65 3.86
CA ALA A 132 -28.73 -6.63 2.44
C ALA A 132 -28.43 -5.26 1.82
N VAL A 133 -27.99 -5.26 0.57
CA VAL A 133 -27.85 -4.03 -0.23
C VAL A 133 -29.16 -3.79 -0.98
N CYS A 134 -29.72 -2.59 -0.80
CA CYS A 134 -30.94 -2.13 -1.45
C CYS A 134 -30.59 -1.14 -2.57
N GLN A 135 -31.38 -1.17 -3.64
CA GLN A 135 -31.22 -0.27 -4.77
C GLN A 135 -32.15 0.94 -4.64
N LEU A 136 -31.63 2.11 -4.96
CA LEU A 136 -32.33 3.39 -5.00
C LEU A 136 -32.71 3.72 -6.44
N LYS A 137 -33.77 4.51 -6.62
CA LYS A 137 -34.19 4.96 -7.95
C LYS A 137 -33.24 6.04 -8.47
N GLU A 138 -32.75 5.84 -9.70
CA GLU A 138 -31.93 6.82 -10.42
C GLU A 138 -32.73 8.12 -10.66
N GLY A 139 -32.12 9.28 -10.36
CA GLY A 139 -32.70 10.61 -10.57
C GLY A 139 -33.15 11.35 -9.30
N GLU A 140 -33.33 10.66 -8.16
CA GLU A 140 -33.80 11.25 -6.89
C GLU A 140 -32.88 10.97 -5.70
N VAL A 141 -31.58 10.71 -5.94
CA VAL A 141 -30.62 10.35 -4.89
C VAL A 141 -30.48 11.42 -3.79
N ALA A 142 -30.72 12.69 -4.14
CA ALA A 142 -30.65 13.81 -3.20
C ALA A 142 -31.89 13.96 -2.30
N LEU A 143 -33.02 13.30 -2.62
CA LEU A 143 -34.26 13.40 -1.85
C LEU A 143 -34.52 12.13 -1.04
N PRO A 144 -35.11 12.26 0.18
CA PRO A 144 -35.56 11.11 0.96
C PRO A 144 -36.58 10.28 0.17
N GLN A 145 -36.24 9.02 -0.09
CA GLN A 145 -37.12 8.07 -0.78
C GLN A 145 -37.38 6.83 0.10
N LEU A 146 -38.56 6.22 -0.11
CA LEU A 146 -38.94 4.97 0.53
C LEU A 146 -38.12 3.83 -0.08
N VAL A 147 -37.42 3.10 0.77
CA VAL A 147 -36.68 1.90 0.40
C VAL A 147 -37.29 0.70 1.10
N GLN A 148 -37.61 -0.34 0.34
CA GLN A 148 -38.06 -1.62 0.88
C GLN A 148 -36.97 -2.68 0.66
N CYS A 149 -36.51 -3.29 1.74
CA CYS A 149 -35.53 -4.37 1.65
C CYS A 149 -36.14 -5.63 1.03
N SER A 150 -35.49 -6.21 0.02
CA SER A 150 -35.95 -7.45 -0.63
C SER A 150 -35.81 -8.69 0.27
N VAL A 151 -34.92 -8.65 1.27
CA VAL A 151 -34.61 -9.79 2.15
C VAL A 151 -35.48 -9.79 3.40
N CYS A 152 -35.45 -8.71 4.20
CA CYS A 152 -36.19 -8.64 5.47
C CYS A 152 -37.50 -7.85 5.39
N ARG A 153 -37.85 -7.30 4.21
CA ARG A 153 -39.07 -6.51 3.96
C ARG A 153 -39.20 -5.22 4.77
N LEU A 154 -38.14 -4.82 5.50
CA LEU A 154 -38.09 -3.57 6.25
C LEU A 154 -38.19 -2.36 5.31
N GLU A 155 -39.06 -1.42 5.68
CA GLU A 155 -39.28 -0.16 4.99
C GLU A 155 -38.57 0.99 5.73
N PHE A 156 -37.69 1.70 5.04
CA PHE A 156 -36.86 2.73 5.64
C PHE A 156 -36.61 3.90 4.70
N CYS A 157 -36.19 5.03 5.27
CA CYS A 157 -35.81 6.23 4.55
C CYS A 157 -34.37 6.12 4.00
N SER A 158 -34.17 6.39 2.71
CA SER A 158 -32.84 6.36 2.07
C SER A 158 -31.83 7.31 2.71
N ALA A 159 -32.29 8.43 3.28
CA ALA A 159 -31.44 9.50 3.78
C ALA A 159 -31.01 9.28 5.25
N CYS A 160 -31.96 9.08 6.17
CA CYS A 160 -31.68 8.92 7.61
C CYS A 160 -31.58 7.46 8.06
N ARG A 161 -31.98 6.49 7.21
CA ARG A 161 -32.03 5.06 7.51
C ARG A 161 -32.98 4.67 8.66
N ALA A 162 -33.83 5.58 9.14
CA ALA A 162 -34.93 5.29 10.06
C ALA A 162 -36.15 4.73 9.32
N SER A 163 -37.17 4.30 10.06
CA SER A 163 -38.48 3.91 9.51
C SER A 163 -39.02 4.99 8.57
N TRP A 164 -39.65 4.56 7.47
CA TRP A 164 -40.14 5.50 6.46
C TRP A 164 -41.11 6.54 7.06
N HIS A 165 -40.88 7.81 6.72
CA HIS A 165 -41.71 8.94 7.15
C HIS A 165 -42.07 9.82 5.93
N LYS A 166 -43.37 10.03 5.71
CA LYS A 166 -43.87 10.81 4.57
C LYS A 166 -44.02 12.28 4.95
N GLY A 167 -43.31 13.17 4.25
CA GLY A 167 -43.49 14.64 4.38
C GLY A 167 -42.93 15.27 5.66
N GLN A 168 -42.29 14.49 6.53
CA GLN A 168 -41.51 15.00 7.65
C GLN A 168 -40.04 15.12 7.24
N ALA A 169 -39.39 16.22 7.62
CA ALA A 169 -37.94 16.31 7.51
C ALA A 169 -37.29 15.18 8.32
N CYS A 170 -36.19 14.63 7.83
CA CYS A 170 -35.41 13.64 8.59
C CYS A 170 -35.05 14.23 9.96
N GLN A 171 -35.72 13.73 11.01
CA GLN A 171 -35.66 14.29 12.36
C GLN A 171 -34.24 14.15 12.95
N ASP A 172 -33.58 13.04 12.58
CA ASP A 172 -32.20 12.75 12.89
C ASP A 172 -31.36 12.90 11.62
N ASN A 173 -30.75 14.07 11.45
CA ASN A 173 -29.65 14.25 10.49
C ASN A 173 -28.35 13.63 11.04
N MET A 174 -28.48 12.45 11.64
CA MET A 174 -27.41 11.71 12.30
C MET A 174 -27.13 10.48 11.42
N PRO A 175 -25.95 10.35 10.82
CA PRO A 175 -25.50 9.05 10.33
C PRO A 175 -25.33 8.16 11.57
N ILE A 176 -26.36 7.38 11.91
CA ILE A 176 -26.32 6.47 13.06
C ILE A 176 -25.26 5.39 12.79
N ILE A 177 -24.14 5.46 13.51
CA ILE A 177 -23.24 4.32 13.72
C ILE A 177 -23.89 3.41 14.77
N THR A 178 -24.30 2.22 14.36
CA THR A 178 -24.77 1.12 15.22
C THR A 178 -23.62 0.27 15.78
N PHE A 179 -22.45 0.86 16.10
CA PHE A 179 -21.28 0.10 16.57
C PHE A 179 -20.58 0.67 17.82
N LEU A 180 -21.14 1.67 18.50
CA LEU A 180 -20.64 2.10 19.81
C LEU A 180 -21.67 1.74 20.90
N PRO A 181 -21.24 1.12 22.03
CA PRO A 181 -22.09 0.86 23.17
C PRO A 181 -22.82 2.13 23.63
N ARG A 182 -24.11 1.93 23.85
CA ARG A 182 -25.16 2.90 24.16
C ARG A 182 -24.98 3.54 25.53
N GLU A 183 -23.99 4.42 25.74
CA GLU A 183 -23.91 5.25 26.96
C GLU A 183 -23.24 6.63 26.75
N THR A 184 -23.55 7.37 25.68
CA THR A 184 -23.32 8.83 25.66
C THR A 184 -24.41 9.52 24.84
N SER A 185 -25.61 9.55 25.41
CA SER A 185 -26.70 10.41 24.96
C SER A 185 -26.38 11.87 25.28
N SER A 186 -25.66 12.56 24.39
CA SER A 186 -25.72 14.02 24.26
C SER A 186 -24.96 14.48 23.02
N PHE A 187 -25.71 15.02 22.06
CA PHE A 187 -25.45 16.35 21.51
C PHE A 187 -24.02 16.64 20.99
N TYR A 188 -23.76 16.43 19.70
CA TYR A 188 -22.71 17.18 19.00
C TYR A 188 -23.14 17.54 17.58
N LYS A 189 -23.81 18.69 17.44
CA LYS A 189 -23.47 19.59 16.36
C LYS A 189 -22.08 20.13 16.72
N SER A 190 -21.02 19.50 16.22
CA SER A 190 -19.67 19.97 16.46
C SER A 190 -19.38 21.17 15.55
N ASP A 191 -19.87 22.35 15.97
CA ASP A 191 -19.19 23.63 15.66
C ASP A 191 -17.92 23.79 16.54
N ASP A 192 -17.55 22.74 17.28
CA ASP A 192 -16.32 22.68 18.05
C ASP A 192 -15.15 22.31 17.13
N ASP A 193 -14.29 23.30 16.86
CA ASP A 193 -13.11 23.19 16.00
C ASP A 193 -12.18 22.04 16.42
N ASP A 194 -12.19 21.69 17.70
CA ASP A 194 -11.30 20.72 18.35
C ASP A 194 -11.94 19.35 18.67
N ALA A 195 -13.13 19.05 18.12
CA ALA A 195 -13.73 17.73 18.26
C ALA A 195 -12.73 16.63 17.80
N PRO A 196 -12.51 15.54 18.57
CA PRO A 196 -11.48 14.53 18.27
C PRO A 196 -11.81 13.63 17.08
N ILE A 197 -13.09 13.58 16.67
CA ILE A 197 -13.59 12.74 15.58
C ILE A 197 -14.40 13.62 14.62
N LYS A 198 -14.05 13.60 13.33
CA LYS A 198 -14.81 14.27 12.25
C LYS A 198 -14.94 13.36 11.02
N CYS A 199 -15.88 13.68 10.12
CA CYS A 199 -16.06 12.93 8.89
C CYS A 199 -15.19 13.50 7.75
N CYS A 200 -14.64 12.61 6.91
CA CYS A 200 -14.01 12.99 5.65
C CYS A 200 -15.00 13.78 4.78
N PRO A 201 -14.64 14.96 4.25
CA PRO A 201 -15.56 15.77 3.45
C PRO A 201 -15.97 15.08 2.14
N LYS A 202 -15.09 14.24 1.58
CA LYS A 202 -15.30 13.51 0.32
C LYS A 202 -16.12 12.21 0.49
N CYS A 203 -15.70 11.32 1.37
CA CYS A 203 -16.30 9.97 1.49
C CYS A 203 -17.11 9.74 2.77
N LYS A 204 -17.21 10.75 3.66
CA LYS A 204 -18.00 10.74 4.91
C LYS A 204 -17.63 9.65 5.94
N VAL A 205 -16.52 8.93 5.75
CA VAL A 205 -15.93 8.06 6.80
C VAL A 205 -15.48 8.91 7.98
N TYR A 206 -15.75 8.43 9.19
CA TYR A 206 -15.25 9.01 10.43
C TYR A 206 -13.73 8.84 10.55
N ILE A 207 -13.06 9.91 10.94
CA ILE A 207 -11.61 9.98 11.12
C ILE A 207 -11.37 10.56 12.50
N GLU A 208 -10.55 9.85 13.28
CA GLU A 208 -9.99 10.33 14.54
C GLU A 208 -8.70 11.09 14.26
N ARG A 209 -8.48 12.19 14.99
CA ARG A 209 -7.24 12.95 14.90
C ARG A 209 -6.25 12.48 15.96
N ASP A 210 -5.26 11.71 15.52
CA ASP A 210 -4.02 11.50 16.27
C ASP A 210 -3.23 12.83 16.22
N GLU A 211 -2.94 13.42 17.38
CA GLU A 211 -2.45 14.80 17.56
C GLU A 211 -1.35 15.31 16.59
N GLY A 212 -1.17 16.62 16.48
CA GLY A 212 0.02 17.25 15.88
C GLY A 212 -0.19 17.94 14.54
N CYS A 213 -0.76 17.27 13.52
CA CYS A 213 -0.99 17.90 12.20
C CYS A 213 -2.48 18.17 11.94
N ALA A 214 -2.80 19.35 11.41
CA ALA A 214 -4.18 19.67 10.99
C ALA A 214 -4.47 19.34 9.52
N GLN A 215 -3.43 19.07 8.72
CA GLN A 215 -3.61 18.52 7.38
C GLN A 215 -3.83 17.02 7.55
N MET A 216 -5.01 16.55 7.15
CA MET A 216 -5.37 15.14 7.28
C MET A 216 -5.50 14.51 5.90
N MET A 217 -5.16 13.24 5.82
CA MET A 217 -5.34 12.42 4.62
C MET A 217 -6.27 11.26 4.97
N CYS A 218 -7.42 11.19 4.30
CA CYS A 218 -8.37 10.11 4.53
C CYS A 218 -7.75 8.77 4.10
N LYS A 219 -7.58 7.83 5.03
CA LYS A 219 -7.01 6.50 4.71
C LYS A 219 -7.84 5.73 3.65
N ASN A 220 -9.16 5.95 3.64
CA ASN A 220 -10.11 5.30 2.72
C ASN A 220 -10.06 5.87 1.29
N CYS A 221 -10.26 7.19 1.12
CA CYS A 221 -10.35 7.83 -0.21
C CYS A 221 -9.12 8.65 -0.63
N LYS A 222 -8.07 8.65 0.20
CA LYS A 222 -6.79 9.37 0.04
C LYS A 222 -6.92 10.90 -0.12
N HIS A 223 -8.11 11.46 0.07
CA HIS A 223 -8.36 12.89 0.03
C HIS A 223 -7.63 13.60 1.16
N ALA A 224 -6.81 14.59 0.81
CA ALA A 224 -6.18 15.51 1.74
C ALA A 224 -7.13 16.68 2.03
N PHE A 225 -7.33 17.02 3.30
CA PHE A 225 -8.21 18.10 3.72
C PHE A 225 -7.75 18.73 5.04
N CYS A 226 -8.22 19.94 5.31
CA CYS A 226 -7.96 20.65 6.57
C CYS A 226 -8.95 20.18 7.66
N TRP A 227 -8.45 19.81 8.85
CA TRP A 227 -9.31 19.37 9.96
C TRP A 227 -10.30 20.42 10.44
N TYR A 228 -9.93 21.71 10.37
CA TYR A 228 -10.73 22.80 10.93
C TYR A 228 -11.87 23.18 9.98
N CYS A 229 -11.57 23.51 8.72
CA CYS A 229 -12.58 23.97 7.76
C CYS A 229 -13.14 22.86 6.85
N LEU A 230 -12.57 21.66 6.88
CA LEU A 230 -12.94 20.53 5.99
C LEU A 230 -12.80 20.84 4.49
N GLU A 231 -12.04 21.87 4.12
CA GLU A 231 -11.71 22.16 2.72
C GLU A 231 -10.68 21.18 2.16
N SER A 232 -10.79 20.91 0.85
CA SER A 232 -9.83 20.10 0.09
C SER A 232 -8.45 20.75 0.07
N LEU A 233 -7.42 19.95 0.34
CA LEU A 233 -6.01 20.29 0.22
C LEU A 233 -5.29 19.44 -0.83
N ASP A 234 -6.02 18.72 -1.69
CA ASP A 234 -5.44 17.83 -2.71
C ASP A 234 -4.46 18.57 -3.64
N ASP A 235 -4.73 19.85 -3.96
CA ASP A 235 -3.89 20.69 -4.83
C ASP A 235 -2.99 21.68 -4.07
N ASP A 236 -3.09 21.75 -2.73
CA ASP A 236 -2.32 22.70 -1.91
C ASP A 236 -1.00 22.10 -1.40
N PHE A 237 -0.15 21.69 -2.35
CA PHE A 237 1.16 21.08 -2.08
C PHE A 237 2.13 21.97 -1.28
N LEU A 238 1.85 23.27 -1.22
CA LEU A 238 2.65 24.25 -0.49
C LEU A 238 2.06 24.59 0.88
N LEU A 239 0.90 24.06 1.26
CA LEU A 239 0.23 24.34 2.54
C LEU A 239 -0.15 25.82 2.71
N ILE A 240 -0.41 26.52 1.59
CA ILE A 240 -0.72 27.94 1.55
C ILE A 240 -2.03 28.24 2.30
N HIS A 241 -2.93 27.27 2.39
CA HIS A 241 -4.15 27.34 3.18
C HIS A 241 -3.88 27.77 4.64
N TYR A 242 -2.75 27.40 5.22
CA TYR A 242 -2.38 27.76 6.60
C TYR A 242 -1.66 29.11 6.73
N ASP A 243 -1.44 29.85 5.64
CA ASP A 243 -0.81 31.18 5.67
C ASP A 243 -1.82 32.32 5.84
N LYS A 244 -3.09 32.10 5.49
CA LYS A 244 -4.13 33.13 5.43
C LYS A 244 -5.46 32.59 5.94
N GLY A 245 -6.39 33.51 6.21
CA GLY A 245 -7.76 33.15 6.57
C GLY A 245 -7.91 32.51 7.95
N PRO A 246 -9.04 31.81 8.19
CA PRO A 246 -9.42 31.30 9.52
C PRO A 246 -8.55 30.14 10.02
N CYS A 247 -7.84 29.45 9.12
CA CYS A 247 -6.97 28.32 9.44
C CYS A 247 -5.49 28.73 9.61
N ARG A 248 -5.20 30.04 9.59
CA ARG A 248 -3.83 30.54 9.68
C ARG A 248 -3.13 30.03 10.94
N ASN A 249 -1.90 29.54 10.80
CA ASN A 249 -1.06 28.98 11.87
C ASN A 249 -1.63 27.74 12.60
N LYS A 250 -2.74 27.14 12.11
CA LYS A 250 -3.33 25.96 12.75
C LYS A 250 -2.75 24.62 12.28
N LEU A 251 -1.66 24.60 11.50
CA LEU A 251 -1.08 23.36 10.97
C LEU A 251 -0.52 22.44 12.07
N GLY A 252 -0.04 23.01 13.19
CA GLY A 252 0.46 22.29 14.36
C GLY A 252 1.94 21.87 14.31
N HIS A 253 2.66 22.16 13.21
CA HIS A 253 4.12 22.02 13.15
C HIS A 253 4.76 23.14 12.29
N SER A 254 6.06 23.37 12.48
CA SER A 254 6.81 24.37 11.71
C SER A 254 7.09 23.89 10.29
N ARG A 255 6.66 24.66 9.28
CA ARG A 255 6.93 24.41 7.84
C ARG A 255 8.40 24.52 7.46
N ALA A 256 9.25 25.03 8.36
CA ALA A 256 10.67 25.19 8.14
C ALA A 256 11.35 23.86 7.80
N SER A 257 10.93 22.73 8.38
CA SER A 257 11.52 21.41 8.11
C SER A 257 11.27 20.94 6.67
N VAL A 258 10.06 21.15 6.14
CA VAL A 258 9.68 20.73 4.78
C VAL A 258 10.36 21.61 3.72
N ILE A 259 10.41 22.92 3.95
CA ILE A 259 11.10 23.86 3.04
C ILE A 259 12.61 23.62 3.10
N TRP A 260 13.18 23.43 4.29
CA TRP A 260 14.60 23.12 4.47
C TRP A 260 15.00 21.81 3.79
N HIS A 261 14.20 20.76 3.90
CA HIS A 261 14.47 19.50 3.21
C HIS A 261 14.43 19.67 1.68
N ARG A 262 13.47 20.44 1.14
CA ARG A 262 13.38 20.71 -0.30
C ARG A 262 14.56 21.54 -0.81
N THR A 263 14.96 22.59 -0.12
CA THR A 263 16.12 23.42 -0.51
C THR A 263 17.44 22.66 -0.32
N GLN A 264 17.55 21.82 0.71
CA GLN A 264 18.70 20.95 0.93
C GLN A 264 18.89 19.95 -0.21
N VAL A 265 17.82 19.28 -0.65
CA VAL A 265 17.89 18.33 -1.77
C VAL A 265 18.31 19.02 -3.07
N VAL A 266 17.72 20.18 -3.39
CA VAL A 266 18.12 20.96 -4.57
C VAL A 266 19.58 21.41 -4.46
N GLY A 267 20.01 21.87 -3.29
CA GLY A 267 21.39 22.26 -3.03
C GLY A 267 22.38 21.10 -3.17
N ILE A 268 22.02 19.90 -2.71
CA ILE A 268 22.82 18.68 -2.87
C ILE A 268 22.98 18.35 -4.35
N PHE A 269 21.89 18.31 -5.12
CA PHE A 269 21.96 17.99 -6.55
C PHE A 269 22.76 19.04 -7.35
N ALA A 270 22.55 20.33 -7.06
CA ALA A 270 23.33 21.40 -7.68
C ALA A 270 24.82 21.30 -7.31
N GLY A 271 25.13 21.01 -6.04
CA GLY A 271 26.49 20.83 -5.55
C GLY A 271 27.21 19.63 -6.19
N PHE A 272 26.56 18.47 -6.24
CA PHE A 272 27.09 17.29 -6.92
C PHE A 272 27.26 17.53 -8.42
N GLY A 273 26.31 18.20 -9.07
CA GLY A 273 26.41 18.56 -10.49
C GLY A 273 27.63 19.46 -10.77
N LEU A 274 27.84 20.50 -9.95
CA LEU A 274 29.00 21.38 -10.07
C LEU A 274 30.31 20.64 -9.81
N LEU A 275 30.35 19.78 -8.79
CA LEU A 275 31.54 18.99 -8.44
C LEU A 275 31.93 18.05 -9.57
N LEU A 276 30.95 17.36 -10.18
CA LEU A 276 31.21 16.50 -11.35
C LEU A 276 31.69 17.30 -12.57
N LEU A 277 31.13 18.48 -12.81
CA LEU A 277 31.55 19.36 -13.90
C LEU A 277 33.02 19.78 -13.73
N VAL A 278 33.41 20.17 -12.51
CA VAL A 278 34.79 20.56 -12.18
C VAL A 278 35.73 19.36 -12.16
N ALA A 279 35.30 18.20 -11.67
CA ALA A 279 36.13 17.00 -11.60
C ALA A 279 36.34 16.32 -12.97
N SER A 280 35.39 16.46 -13.89
CA SER A 280 35.40 15.79 -15.20
C SER A 280 36.70 16.01 -16.00
N PRO A 281 37.22 17.24 -16.17
CA PRO A 281 38.51 17.46 -16.84
C PRO A 281 39.69 16.73 -16.19
N PHE A 282 39.76 16.70 -14.85
CA PHE A 282 40.83 16.03 -14.12
C PHE A 282 40.73 14.50 -14.23
N LEU A 283 39.50 13.96 -14.18
CA LEU A 283 39.25 12.54 -14.37
C LEU A 283 39.63 12.09 -15.79
N LEU A 284 39.31 12.88 -16.81
CA LEU A 284 39.71 12.60 -18.20
C LEU A 284 41.23 12.62 -18.39
N LEU A 285 41.94 13.55 -17.74
CA LEU A 285 43.41 13.61 -17.76
C LEU A 285 44.06 12.45 -16.99
N ALA A 286 43.45 12.00 -15.89
CA ALA A 286 43.97 10.89 -15.09
C ALA A 286 43.69 9.51 -15.70
N THR A 287 42.64 9.39 -16.53
CA THR A 287 42.21 8.13 -17.16
C THR A 287 43.35 7.39 -17.90
N PRO A 288 44.15 8.02 -18.79
CA PRO A 288 45.25 7.32 -19.46
C PRO A 288 46.35 6.87 -18.50
N PHE A 289 46.63 7.61 -17.42
CA PHE A 289 47.61 7.20 -16.41
C PHE A 289 47.12 6.00 -15.60
N VAL A 290 45.85 6.00 -15.17
CA VAL A 290 45.25 4.89 -14.41
C VAL A 290 45.16 3.62 -15.27
N LEU A 291 44.78 3.75 -16.55
CA LEU A 291 44.76 2.64 -17.49
C LEU A 291 46.17 2.09 -17.76
N CYS A 292 47.17 2.96 -17.93
CA CYS A 292 48.57 2.54 -18.07
C CYS A 292 49.12 1.84 -16.82
N CYS A 293 48.77 2.30 -15.61
CA CYS A 293 49.16 1.65 -14.36
C CYS A 293 48.53 0.25 -14.22
N LYS A 294 47.25 0.08 -14.60
CA LYS A 294 46.60 -1.24 -14.61
C LYS A 294 47.20 -2.20 -15.63
N CYS A 295 47.51 -1.72 -16.84
CA CYS A 295 48.18 -2.54 -17.86
C CYS A 295 49.61 -2.96 -17.47
N LYS A 296 50.28 -2.20 -16.59
CA LYS A 296 51.64 -2.49 -16.14
C LYS A 296 51.67 -3.48 -14.96
N CYS A 297 50.65 -3.47 -14.09
CA CYS A 297 50.47 -4.52 -13.07
C CYS A 297 50.13 -5.89 -13.66
N SER A 298 49.34 -5.97 -14.74
CA SER A 298 49.01 -7.26 -15.37
C SER A 298 50.16 -7.92 -16.15
N LYS A 299 51.33 -7.27 -16.28
CA LYS A 299 52.44 -7.75 -17.10
C LYS A 299 53.67 -8.18 -16.29
N GLY A 300 53.55 -8.24 -14.96
CA GLY A 300 54.65 -8.53 -14.03
C GLY A 300 54.66 -9.92 -13.40
N ASP A 301 53.65 -10.76 -13.65
CA ASP A 301 53.48 -12.07 -12.97
C ASP A 301 53.70 -13.29 -13.90
N ASP A 302 54.42 -13.14 -15.00
CA ASP A 302 54.84 -14.27 -15.85
C ASP A 302 56.31 -14.64 -15.56
N ASP A 303 56.57 -15.26 -14.40
CA ASP A 303 57.85 -15.94 -14.12
C ASP A 303 57.91 -17.30 -14.85
N PRO A 304 58.93 -17.60 -15.67
CA PRO A 304 59.07 -18.89 -16.33
C PRO A 304 59.60 -19.96 -15.37
N LEU A 305 58.90 -21.10 -15.35
CA LEU A 305 59.26 -22.33 -14.61
C LEU A 305 60.70 -22.79 -14.94
N PRO A 306 61.51 -23.22 -13.95
CA PRO A 306 62.82 -23.79 -14.23
C PRO A 306 62.69 -25.25 -14.70
N THR A 307 63.38 -25.56 -15.80
CA THR A 307 63.68 -26.92 -16.29
C THR A 307 64.68 -27.65 -15.40
#